data_AF-A0A3M0BMF8-F1
#
_entry.id   AF-A0A3M0BMF8-F1
#
_cell.length_a   1.000
_cell.length_b   1.000
_cell.length_c   1.000
_cell.angle_alpha   90.00
_cell.angle_beta   90.00
_cell.angle_gamma   90.00
#
_symmetry.space_group_name_H-M   'P 1'
#
loop_
_entity.id
_entity.type
_entity.pdbx_description
1 polymer ?
#
loop_
_entity_poly.entity_id
_entity_poly.type
_entity_poly.pdbx_seq_one_letter_code
_entity_poly.pdbx_strand_id
1 'polypeptide(L)'
;MIKDLVLDLKSDYKIIKKQIKYLLLIVLIAIPLIIYNNDFLKLEEDITKLSSEKSYLQTKNIKLKEKISILSSPKRISYIAKKKLKMKKVDLSKVKFLDSK
;
A
#
# COMPACT_ATOMS: atom_id res chain seq x y z
N MET A 1 13.55 -8.01 -67.63
CA MET A 1 13.62 -6.84 -66.74
C MET A 1 12.35 -6.62 -65.93
N ILE A 2 11.20 -6.24 -66.50
CA ILE A 2 9.94 -6.06 -65.72
C ILE A 2 9.41 -7.40 -65.17
N LYS A 3 9.50 -8.49 -65.94
CA LYS A 3 9.09 -9.85 -65.49
C LYS A 3 9.94 -10.36 -64.33
N ASP A 4 11.24 -10.08 -64.34
CA ASP A 4 12.18 -10.54 -63.31
C ASP A 4 11.93 -9.79 -62.00
N LEU A 5 11.72 -8.47 -62.07
CA LEU A 5 11.28 -7.64 -60.94
C LEU A 5 9.99 -8.14 -60.29
N VAL A 6 9.01 -8.58 -61.09
CA VAL A 6 7.75 -9.13 -60.57
C VAL A 6 7.93 -10.51 -59.92
N LEU A 7 8.86 -11.32 -60.42
CA LEU A 7 9.22 -12.61 -59.83
C LEU A 7 9.92 -12.42 -58.48
N ASP A 8 10.87 -11.50 -58.40
CA ASP A 8 11.60 -11.16 -57.18
C ASP A 8 10.66 -10.59 -56.09
N LEU A 9 9.76 -9.68 -56.47
CA LEU A 9 8.74 -9.16 -55.56
C LEU A 9 7.79 -10.25 -55.02
N LYS A 10 7.47 -11.26 -55.83
CA LYS A 10 6.64 -12.39 -55.39
C LYS A 10 7.39 -13.29 -54.40
N SER A 11 8.69 -13.53 -54.60
CA SER A 11 9.49 -14.28 -53.62
C SER A 11 9.61 -13.53 -52.31
N ASP A 12 9.86 -12.21 -52.35
CA ASP A 12 10.00 -11.38 -51.16
C ASP A 12 8.69 -11.32 -50.37
N TYR A 13 7.56 -11.15 -51.06
CA TYR A 13 6.25 -11.19 -50.44
C TYR A 13 5.97 -12.54 -49.76
N LYS A 14 6.40 -13.65 -50.36
CA LYS A 14 6.23 -14.99 -49.78
C LYS A 14 7.07 -15.16 -48.50
N ILE A 15 8.28 -14.60 -48.47
CA ILE A 15 9.16 -14.61 -47.29
C ILE A 15 8.57 -13.73 -46.18
N ILE A 16 8.16 -12.50 -46.50
CA ILE A 16 7.55 -11.56 -45.56
C ILE A 16 6.26 -12.14 -44.97
N LYS A 17 5.39 -12.74 -45.81
CA LYS A 17 4.15 -13.40 -45.36
C LYS A 17 4.43 -14.56 -44.40
N LYS A 18 5.53 -15.29 -44.58
CA LYS A 18 5.94 -16.35 -43.66
C LYS A 18 6.43 -15.78 -42.33
N GLN A 19 7.20 -14.70 -42.36
CA GLN A 19 7.73 -14.03 -41.17
C GLN A 19 6.65 -13.32 -40.34
N ILE A 20 5.65 -12.71 -41.00
CA ILE A 20 4.51 -12.05 -40.35
C ILE A 20 3.80 -12.99 -39.38
N LYS A 21 3.66 -14.29 -39.70
CA LYS A 21 3.02 -15.26 -38.80
C LYS A 21 3.75 -15.39 -37.46
N TYR A 22 5.08 -15.42 -37.49
CA TYR A 22 5.89 -15.50 -36.27
C TYR A 22 5.86 -14.18 -35.50
N LEU A 23 5.88 -13.06 -36.22
CA LEU A 23 5.75 -11.72 -35.65
C LEU A 23 4.41 -11.55 -34.92
N LEU A 24 3.31 -12.02 -35.54
CA LEU A 24 1.98 -12.02 -34.94
C LEU A 24 1.94 -12.86 -33.67
N LEU A 25 2.59 -14.02 -33.66
CA LEU A 25 2.68 -14.88 -32.49
C LEU A 25 3.48 -14.23 -31.34
N ILE A 26 4.58 -13.54 -31.66
CA ILE A 26 5.35 -12.78 -30.67
C ILE A 26 4.50 -11.66 -30.08
N VAL A 27 3.79 -10.89 -30.90
CA VAL A 27 2.91 -9.82 -30.43
C VAL A 27 1.78 -10.38 -29.55
N LEU A 28 1.21 -11.52 -29.94
CA LEU A 28 0.12 -12.17 -29.20
C LEU A 28 0.55 -12.62 -27.80
N ILE A 29 1.83 -12.98 -27.62
CA ILE A 29 2.41 -13.34 -26.32
C ILE A 29 2.88 -12.08 -25.56
N ALA A 30 3.38 -11.07 -26.25
CA ALA A 30 3.88 -9.84 -25.63
C ALA A 30 2.76 -9.01 -24.99
N ILE A 31 1.59 -8.93 -25.62
CA ILE A 31 0.44 -8.17 -25.10
C ILE A 31 0.04 -8.59 -23.68
N PRO A 32 -0.24 -9.88 -23.38
CA PRO A 32 -0.63 -10.29 -22.03
C PRO A 32 0.50 -10.09 -21.02
N LEU A 33 1.78 -10.23 -21.43
CA LEU A 33 2.92 -9.92 -20.57
C LEU A 33 2.97 -8.45 -20.16
N ILE A 34 2.70 -7.53 -21.09
CA ILE A 34 2.66 -6.08 -20.82
C ILE A 34 1.50 -5.77 -19.87
N ILE A 35 0.32 -6.35 -20.11
CA ILE A 35 -0.85 -6.16 -19.24
C ILE A 35 -0.55 -6.67 -17.83
N TYR A 36 -0.02 -7.90 -17.72
CA TYR A 36 0.38 -8.49 -16.44
C TYR A 36 1.36 -7.59 -15.68
N ASN A 37 2.37 -7.06 -16.36
CA ASN A 37 3.37 -6.22 -15.72
C ASN A 37 2.76 -4.88 -15.24
N ASN A 38 1.86 -4.28 -16.02
CA ASN A 38 1.16 -3.06 -15.61
C ASN A 38 0.27 -3.30 -14.38
N ASP A 39 -0.45 -4.42 -14.34
CA ASP A 39 -1.30 -4.77 -13.21
C ASP A 39 -0.47 -5.10 -11.96
N PHE A 40 0.66 -5.77 -12.15
CA PHE A 40 1.62 -6.05 -11.07
C PHE A 40 2.16 -4.76 -10.44
N LEU A 41 2.60 -3.79 -11.27
CA LEU A 41 3.11 -2.52 -10.78
C LEU A 41 2.05 -1.71 -10.02
N LYS A 42 0.79 -1.72 -10.49
CA LYS A 42 -0.31 -1.07 -9.77
C LYS A 42 -0.56 -1.72 -8.41
N LEU A 43 -0.57 -3.05 -8.35
CA LEU A 43 -0.72 -3.78 -7.09
C LEU A 43 0.42 -3.45 -6.12
N GLU A 44 1.65 -3.32 -6.61
CA GLU A 44 2.80 -2.95 -5.80
C GLU A 44 2.68 -1.52 -5.24
N GLU A 45 2.21 -0.57 -6.06
CA GLU A 45 1.89 0.79 -5.60
C GLU A 45 0.79 0.81 -4.54
N ASP A 46 -0.26 0.01 -4.71
CA ASP A 46 -1.36 -0.05 -3.74
C ASP A 46 -0.92 -0.67 -2.41
N ILE A 47 -0.10 -1.73 -2.47
CA ILE A 47 0.48 -2.37 -1.29
C ILE A 47 1.37 -1.38 -0.53
N THR A 48 2.23 -0.63 -1.25
CA THR A 48 3.12 0.35 -0.61
C THR A 48 2.35 1.50 0.01
N LYS A 49 1.32 2.03 -0.67
CA LYS A 49 0.40 3.05 -0.10
C LYS A 49 -0.28 2.54 1.16
N LEU A 50 -0.92 1.37 1.11
CA LEU A 50 -1.62 0.78 2.26
C LEU A 50 -0.67 0.49 3.43
N SER A 51 0.54 0.02 3.14
CA SER A 51 1.57 -0.22 4.16
C SER A 51 2.01 1.08 4.85
N SER A 52 2.18 2.15 4.08
CA SER A 52 2.51 3.48 4.63
C SER A 52 1.38 4.02 5.51
N GLU A 53 0.13 3.87 5.08
CA GLU A 53 -1.04 4.32 5.84
C GLU A 53 -1.19 3.52 7.14
N LYS A 54 -1.03 2.19 7.08
CA LYS A 54 -1.02 1.32 8.25
C LYS A 54 0.04 1.77 9.27
N SER A 55 1.26 2.04 8.81
CA SER A 55 2.37 2.50 9.67
C SER A 55 2.09 3.85 10.31
N TYR A 56 1.51 4.78 9.55
CA TYR A 56 1.06 6.08 10.06
C TYR A 56 -0.01 5.92 11.14
N LEU A 57 -1.04 5.10 10.89
CA LEU A 57 -2.12 4.85 11.83
C LEU A 57 -1.63 4.15 13.10
N GLN A 58 -0.70 3.20 12.99
CA GLN A 58 -0.06 2.56 14.14
C GLN A 58 0.67 3.58 15.01
N THR A 59 1.47 4.46 14.39
CA THR A 59 2.18 5.52 15.11
C THR A 59 1.21 6.48 15.79
N LYS A 60 0.12 6.85 15.11
CA LYS A 60 -0.94 7.69 15.68
C LYS A 60 -1.61 7.01 16.88
N ASN A 61 -1.87 5.72 16.79
CA ASN A 61 -2.45 4.92 17.87
C ASN A 61 -1.52 4.89 19.10
N ILE A 62 -0.23 4.66 18.91
CA ILE A 62 0.78 4.70 19.98
C ILE A 62 0.77 6.08 20.68
N LYS A 63 0.86 7.17 19.90
CA LYS A 63 0.82 8.53 20.45
C LYS A 63 -0.47 8.84 21.20
N LEU A 64 -1.61 8.33 20.73
CA LEU A 64 -2.89 8.48 21.42
C LEU A 64 -2.92 7.69 22.72
N LYS A 65 -2.43 6.45 22.75
CA LYS A 65 -2.30 5.64 23.96
C LYS A 65 -1.40 6.32 25.00
N GLU A 66 -0.29 6.91 24.58
CA GLU A 66 0.57 7.71 25.46
C GLU A 66 -0.17 8.92 26.04
N LYS A 67 -0.88 9.68 25.21
CA LYS A 67 -1.70 10.82 25.66
C LYS A 67 -2.79 10.38 26.65
N ILE A 68 -3.47 9.26 26.38
CA ILE A 68 -4.46 8.69 27.28
C ILE A 68 -3.80 8.33 28.61
N SER A 69 -2.67 7.62 28.60
CA SER A 69 -1.92 7.26 29.82
C SER A 69 -1.53 8.49 30.66
N ILE A 70 -1.09 9.56 30.02
CA ILE A 70 -0.76 10.82 30.72
C ILE A 70 -2.03 11.44 31.34
N LEU A 71 -3.15 11.44 30.62
CA LEU A 71 -4.43 11.98 31.08
C LEU A 71 -5.07 11.13 32.19
N SER A 72 -4.99 9.80 32.08
CA SER A 72 -5.50 8.84 33.05
C SER A 72 -4.56 8.61 34.24
N SER A 73 -3.36 9.22 34.22
CA SER A 73 -2.40 9.04 35.30
C SER A 73 -3.00 9.46 36.66
N PRO A 74 -2.96 8.59 37.68
CA PRO A 74 -3.53 8.87 39.00
C PRO A 74 -2.96 10.15 39.63
N LYS A 75 -1.69 10.47 39.34
CA LYS A 75 -1.04 11.72 39.77
C LYS A 75 -1.72 12.95 39.19
N ARG A 76 -2.03 12.96 37.89
CA ARG A 76 -2.70 14.09 37.23
C ARG A 76 -4.17 14.19 37.64
N ILE A 77 -4.87 13.06 37.74
CA ILE A 77 -6.25 13.00 38.26
C ILE A 77 -6.30 13.55 39.69
N SER A 78 -5.40 13.10 40.58
CA SER A 78 -5.29 13.58 41.95
C SER A 78 -4.99 15.08 42.01
N TYR A 79 -4.10 15.58 41.14
CA TYR A 79 -3.78 17.01 41.04
C TYR A 79 -5.02 17.84 40.65
N ILE A 80 -5.77 17.41 39.62
CA ILE A 80 -6.97 18.10 39.17
C ILE A 80 -8.07 18.06 40.24
N ALA A 81 -8.31 16.89 40.85
CA ALA A 81 -9.31 16.73 41.91
C ALA A 81 -9.03 17.62 43.13
N LYS A 82 -7.75 17.75 43.53
CA LYS A 82 -7.33 18.62 44.63
C LYS A 82 -7.42 20.10 44.27
N LYS A 83 -6.92 20.49 43.08
CA LYS A 83 -6.75 21.91 42.72
C LYS A 83 -8.02 22.55 42.15
N LYS A 84 -8.82 21.82 41.37
CA LYS A 84 -10.03 22.37 40.73
C LYS A 84 -11.33 22.00 41.45
N LEU A 85 -11.42 20.82 42.05
CA LEU A 85 -12.66 20.30 42.62
C LEU A 85 -12.71 20.38 44.16
N LYS A 86 -11.68 20.95 44.81
CA LYS A 86 -11.57 21.08 46.28
C LYS A 86 -11.85 19.77 47.05
N MET A 87 -11.60 18.61 46.45
CA MET A 87 -11.84 17.32 47.10
C MET A 87 -10.82 17.06 48.22
N LYS A 88 -11.28 16.45 49.33
CA LYS A 88 -10.40 16.02 50.44
C LYS A 88 -9.31 15.08 49.94
N LYS A 89 -8.12 15.10 50.57
CA LYS A 89 -6.95 14.30 50.21
C LYS A 89 -7.28 12.79 50.26
N VAL A 90 -7.67 12.21 49.14
CA VAL A 90 -7.66 10.76 48.93
C VAL A 90 -6.35 10.41 48.22
N ASP A 91 -5.56 9.51 48.81
CA ASP A 91 -4.28 9.07 48.27
C ASP A 91 -4.50 8.00 47.20
N LEU A 92 -4.66 8.45 45.95
CA LEU A 92 -4.88 7.58 44.79
C LEU A 92 -3.64 6.76 44.40
N SER A 93 -2.49 6.93 45.06
CA SER A 93 -1.29 6.12 44.80
C SER A 93 -1.44 4.66 45.26
N LYS A 94 -2.39 4.39 46.17
CA LYS A 94 -2.68 3.07 46.73
C LYS A 94 -3.92 2.40 46.13
N VAL A 95 -4.61 3.07 45.21
CA VAL A 95 -5.87 2.58 44.64
C VAL A 95 -5.57 1.86 43.33
N LYS A 96 -5.65 0.52 43.34
CA LYS A 96 -5.71 -0.28 42.11
C LYS A 96 -7.09 -0.07 41.49
N PHE A 97 -7.15 0.61 40.35
CA PHE A 97 -8.35 0.55 39.53
C PHE A 97 -8.47 -0.88 39.00
N LEU A 98 -9.61 -1.51 39.22
CA LEU A 98 -9.93 -2.80 38.61
C LEU A 98 -10.04 -2.53 37.11
N ASP A 99 -9.04 -2.97 36.34
CA ASP A 99 -9.15 -3.01 34.88
C ASP A 99 -10.34 -3.92 34.54
N SER A 100 -11.45 -3.34 34.08
CA SER A 100 -12.51 -4.14 33.47
C SER A 100 -12.05 -4.55 32.07
N LYS A 101 -12.04 -5.86 31.85
CA LYS A 101 -11.77 -6.54 30.57
C LYS A 101 -12.33 -5.82 29.35
#